data_AF-A0A954K616-F1
#
_entry.id   AF-A0A954K616-F1
#
_cell.length_a   1.000
_cell.length_b   1.000
_cell.length_c   1.000
_cell.angle_alpha   90.00
_cell.angle_beta   90.00
_cell.angle_gamma   90.00
#
_symmetry.space_group_name_H-M   'P 1'
#
loop_
_entity.id
_entity.type
_entity.pdbx_description
1 polymer ?
#
loop_
_entity_poly.entity_id
_entity_poly.type
_entity_poly.pdbx_seq_one_letter_code
_entity_poly.pdbx_strand_id
1 'polypeptide(L)'
;MQNQLQTSKRFWSAIGVLLLFQFCLGLYSAQKLTVTHDEYWHLPVGLLGWETGKFDYDRLNPPLIRTWAAVPLLFTAAKTGNPAHSSDPADYGDAFLRANPERFHQYYALGQFPFLFFPVA
;
A
#
# COMPACT_ATOMS: atom_id res chain seq x y z
N MET A 1 21.33 -15.12 45.02
CA MET A 1 21.32 -14.11 43.93
C MET A 1 19.89 -13.90 43.40
N GLN A 2 18.95 -13.36 44.20
CA GLN A 2 17.53 -13.36 43.85
C GLN A 2 16.82 -11.98 43.87
N ASN A 3 17.54 -10.88 44.13
CA ASN A 3 16.90 -9.57 44.36
C ASN A 3 17.49 -8.44 43.51
N GLN A 4 17.35 -8.45 42.19
CA GLN A 4 17.73 -7.28 41.35
C GLN A 4 16.78 -7.00 40.16
N LEU A 5 15.51 -7.40 40.27
CA LEU A 5 14.46 -6.93 39.36
C LEU A 5 13.38 -6.21 40.17
N GLN A 6 13.77 -5.19 40.94
CA GLN A 6 12.84 -4.11 41.31
C GLN A 6 12.52 -3.33 40.03
N THR A 7 11.69 -3.90 39.17
CA THR A 7 11.23 -3.27 37.94
C THR A 7 10.26 -2.15 38.32
N SER A 8 10.82 -0.95 38.55
CA SER A 8 10.02 0.23 38.84
C SER A 8 9.02 0.49 37.71
N LYS A 9 7.93 1.23 37.97
CA LYS A 9 6.98 1.64 36.91
C LYS A 9 7.69 2.24 35.68
N ARG A 10 8.85 2.91 35.88
CA ARG A 10 9.67 3.48 34.81
C ARG A 10 10.30 2.41 33.90
N PHE A 11 10.67 1.25 34.45
CA PHE A 11 11.20 0.13 33.66
C PHE A 11 10.11 -0.44 32.73
N TRP A 12 8.91 -0.67 33.26
CA TRP A 12 7.77 -1.11 32.45
C TRP A 12 7.32 -0.06 31.44
N SER A 13 7.35 1.24 31.78
CA SER A 13 7.12 2.31 30.80
C SER A 13 8.18 2.32 29.70
N ALA A 14 9.46 2.13 30.03
CA ALA A 14 10.53 2.06 29.03
C ALA A 14 10.36 0.86 28.09
N ILE A 15 9.98 -0.30 28.61
CA ILE A 15 9.63 -1.48 27.80
C ILE A 15 8.42 -1.15 26.91
N GLY A 16 7.37 -0.55 27.46
CA GLY A 16 6.18 -0.17 26.69
C GLY A 16 6.51 0.78 25.53
N VAL A 17 7.36 1.78 25.77
CA VAL A 17 7.83 2.70 24.73
C VAL A 17 8.66 1.99 23.67
N LEU A 18 9.58 1.11 24.07
CA LEU A 18 10.40 0.32 23.13
C LEU A 18 9.55 -0.62 22.28
N LEU A 19 8.58 -1.30 22.88
CA LEU A 19 7.65 -2.19 22.16
C LEU A 19 6.75 -1.40 21.22
N LEU A 20 6.24 -0.24 21.64
CA LEU A 20 5.46 0.65 20.78
C LEU A 20 6.31 1.15 19.60
N PHE A 21 7.55 1.56 19.86
CA PHE A 21 8.46 2.01 18.82
C PHE A 21 8.79 0.89 17.83
N GLN A 22 9.09 -0.32 18.32
CA GLN A 22 9.29 -1.51 17.49
C GLN A 22 8.05 -1.84 16.65
N PHE A 23 6.86 -1.74 17.24
CA PHE A 23 5.60 -1.97 16.55
C PHE A 23 5.38 -0.94 15.43
N CYS A 24 5.59 0.36 15.71
CA CYS A 24 5.49 1.42 14.70
C CYS A 24 6.51 1.24 13.57
N LEU A 25 7.76 0.87 13.88
CA LEU A 25 8.79 0.58 12.90
C LEU A 25 8.43 -0.65 12.04
N GLY A 26 7.89 -1.70 12.66
CA GLY A 26 7.41 -2.89 11.96
C GLY A 26 6.27 -2.56 11.01
N LEU A 27 5.30 -1.76 11.45
CA LEU A 27 4.19 -1.30 10.61
C LEU A 27 4.70 -0.45 9.44
N TYR A 28 5.59 0.51 9.70
CA TYR A 28 6.18 1.35 8.67
C TYR A 28 6.99 0.55 7.65
N SER A 29 7.76 -0.43 8.13
CA SER A 29 8.56 -1.31 7.28
C SER A 29 7.68 -2.20 6.42
N ALA A 30 6.62 -2.79 6.99
CA ALA A 30 5.67 -3.60 6.26
C ALA A 30 4.97 -2.81 5.14
N GLN A 31 4.59 -1.55 5.41
CA GLN A 31 3.97 -0.67 4.40
C GLN A 31 4.94 -0.24 3.29
N LYS A 32 6.23 -0.12 3.57
CA LYS A 32 7.23 0.37 2.60
C LYS A 32 7.92 -0.73 1.80
N LEU A 33 8.17 -1.88 2.41
CA LEU A 33 9.00 -2.95 1.85
C LEU A 33 8.18 -4.06 1.18
N THR A 34 6.87 -4.11 1.43
CA THR A 34 6.00 -5.19 0.95
C THR A 34 4.98 -4.65 -0.03
N VAL A 35 5.41 -3.92 -1.07
CA VAL A 35 4.55 -3.79 -2.26
C VAL A 35 4.42 -5.20 -2.81
N THR A 36 3.27 -5.83 -2.58
CA THR A 36 3.04 -7.19 -3.04
C THR A 36 2.94 -7.18 -4.57
N HIS A 37 3.32 -8.29 -5.20
CA HIS A 37 3.27 -8.42 -6.65
C HIS A 37 1.87 -8.06 -7.17
N ASP A 38 0.81 -8.47 -6.46
CA ASP A 38 -0.58 -8.15 -6.83
C ASP A 38 -0.90 -6.65 -6.76
N GLU A 39 -0.37 -5.90 -5.78
CA GLU A 39 -0.57 -4.46 -5.68
C GLU A 39 0.05 -3.69 -6.86
N TYR A 40 1.15 -4.22 -7.40
CA TYR A 40 1.95 -3.61 -8.46
C TYR A 40 1.13 -3.11 -9.64
N TRP A 41 0.25 -3.99 -10.17
CA TRP A 41 -0.60 -3.69 -11.32
C TRP A 41 -2.05 -3.39 -10.94
N HIS A 42 -2.57 -3.93 -9.83
CA HIS A 42 -3.98 -3.70 -9.49
C HIS A 42 -4.26 -2.23 -9.15
N LEU A 43 -3.36 -1.57 -8.41
CA LEU A 43 -3.52 -0.17 -8.07
C LEU A 43 -3.55 0.77 -9.29
N PRO A 44 -2.58 0.70 -10.23
CA PRO A 44 -2.63 1.54 -11.43
C PRO A 44 -3.76 1.18 -12.38
N VAL A 45 -4.14 -0.11 -12.50
CA VAL A 45 -5.32 -0.49 -13.28
C VAL A 45 -6.61 0.07 -12.67
N GLY A 46 -6.72 0.08 -11.34
CA GLY A 46 -7.83 0.73 -10.64
C GLY A 46 -7.91 2.24 -10.92
N LEU A 47 -6.77 2.93 -10.92
CA LEU A 47 -6.68 4.35 -11.23
C LEU A 47 -6.98 4.63 -12.72
N LEU A 48 -6.50 3.79 -13.64
CA LEU A 48 -6.86 3.85 -15.06
C LEU A 48 -8.36 3.67 -15.27
N GLY A 49 -9.01 2.80 -14.50
CA GLY A 49 -10.46 2.66 -14.52
C GLY A 49 -11.20 3.94 -14.14
N TRP A 50 -10.68 4.69 -13.17
CA TRP A 50 -11.22 6.01 -12.82
C TRP A 50 -10.98 7.08 -13.89
N GLU A 51 -9.81 7.10 -14.53
CA GLU A 51 -9.47 8.10 -15.54
C GLU A 51 -10.15 7.85 -16.89
N THR A 52 -10.24 6.60 -17.31
CA THR A 52 -10.72 6.23 -18.66
C THR A 52 -12.18 5.76 -18.67
N GLY A 53 -12.74 5.42 -17.51
CA GLY A 53 -14.05 4.77 -17.38
C GLY A 53 -14.09 3.34 -17.92
N LYS A 54 -12.93 2.76 -18.28
CA LYS A 54 -12.82 1.41 -18.84
C LYS A 54 -12.27 0.44 -17.80
N PHE A 55 -12.91 -0.73 -17.69
CA PHE A 55 -12.56 -1.76 -16.71
C PHE A 55 -12.05 -3.05 -17.35
N ASP A 56 -11.75 -3.05 -18.64
CA ASP A 56 -11.32 -4.21 -19.41
C ASP A 56 -9.80 -4.46 -19.41
N TYR A 57 -9.03 -3.59 -18.74
CA TYR A 57 -7.57 -3.69 -18.60
C TYR A 57 -7.06 -4.91 -17.82
N ASP A 58 -7.88 -5.46 -16.91
CA ASP A 58 -7.66 -6.78 -16.32
C ASP A 58 -9.02 -7.46 -16.18
N ARG A 59 -9.16 -8.59 -16.88
CA ARG A 59 -10.40 -9.36 -17.03
C ARG A 59 -10.52 -10.52 -16.04
N LEU A 60 -9.43 -10.86 -15.36
CA LEU A 60 -9.38 -11.99 -14.44
C LEU A 60 -10.01 -11.61 -13.09
N ASN A 61 -9.78 -10.38 -12.65
CA ASN A 61 -10.24 -9.91 -11.35
C ASN A 61 -11.37 -8.90 -11.45
N PRO A 62 -12.37 -8.95 -10.54
CA PRO A 62 -13.46 -8.00 -10.53
C PRO A 62 -12.94 -6.57 -10.27
N PRO A 63 -13.50 -5.55 -10.96
CA PRO A 63 -12.95 -4.20 -10.95
C PRO A 63 -13.13 -3.46 -9.61
N LEU A 64 -14.07 -3.90 -8.77
CA LEU A 64 -14.50 -3.18 -7.58
C LEU A 64 -13.36 -2.98 -6.56
N ILE A 65 -12.63 -4.05 -6.26
CA ILE A 65 -11.60 -4.03 -5.21
C ILE A 65 -10.45 -3.11 -5.61
N ARG A 66 -10.01 -3.19 -6.88
CA ARG A 66 -8.91 -2.36 -7.40
C ARG A 66 -9.29 -0.89 -7.56
N THR A 67 -10.52 -0.58 -7.98
CA THR A 67 -10.97 0.82 -8.06
C THR A 67 -11.16 1.42 -6.68
N TRP A 68 -11.60 0.64 -5.71
CA TRP A 68 -11.66 1.04 -4.29
C TRP A 68 -10.27 1.34 -3.72
N ALA A 69 -9.28 0.46 -3.99
CA ALA A 69 -7.89 0.70 -3.61
C ALA A 69 -7.32 1.99 -4.23
N ALA A 70 -7.75 2.36 -5.43
CA ALA A 70 -7.30 3.57 -6.11
C ALA A 70 -7.98 4.87 -5.63
N VAL A 71 -9.03 4.81 -4.79
CA VAL A 71 -9.76 6.02 -4.32
C VAL A 71 -8.84 7.04 -3.64
N PRO A 72 -7.94 6.67 -2.71
CA PRO A 72 -7.05 7.64 -2.08
C PRO A 72 -6.12 8.34 -3.09
N LEU A 73 -5.75 7.66 -4.18
CA LEU A 73 -4.88 8.21 -5.21
C LEU A 73 -5.56 9.31 -6.03
N LEU A 74 -6.90 9.32 -6.11
CA LEU A 74 -7.66 10.38 -6.77
C LEU A 74 -7.48 11.76 -6.11
N PHE A 75 -7.12 11.78 -4.83
CA PHE A 75 -6.84 13.00 -4.08
C PHE A 75 -5.35 13.38 -4.10
N THR A 76 -4.56 12.72 -4.95
CA THR A 76 -3.12 12.94 -5.09
C THR A 76 -2.75 13.34 -6.52
N ALA A 77 -1.47 13.68 -6.74
CA ALA A 77 -0.93 13.94 -8.07
C ALA A 77 -0.43 12.66 -8.77
N ALA A 78 -0.90 11.48 -8.37
CA ALA A 78 -0.53 10.21 -8.98
C ALA A 78 -0.97 10.18 -10.46
N LYS A 79 -0.08 9.68 -11.32
CA LYS A 79 -0.34 9.55 -12.76
C LYS A 79 -0.35 8.08 -13.16
N THR A 80 -1.39 7.62 -13.83
CA THR A 80 -1.46 6.26 -14.40
C THR A 80 -0.36 5.96 -15.44
N GLY A 81 0.09 7.00 -16.15
CA GLY A 81 0.95 6.87 -17.31
C GLY A 81 0.13 6.66 -18.58
N ASN A 82 0.79 6.30 -19.68
CA ASN A 82 0.11 5.97 -20.94
C ASN A 82 0.58 4.59 -21.45
N PRO A 83 0.24 3.50 -20.74
CA PRO A 83 0.56 2.15 -21.19
C PRO A 83 -0.19 1.83 -22.49
N ALA A 84 0.48 1.14 -23.41
CA ALA A 84 -0.21 0.52 -24.52
C ALA A 84 -1.20 -0.52 -23.96
N HIS A 85 -2.37 -0.68 -24.58
CA HIS A 85 -3.33 -1.69 -24.16
C HIS A 85 -2.71 -3.07 -24.40
N SER A 86 -2.18 -3.66 -23.33
CA SER A 86 -1.43 -4.90 -23.34
C SER A 86 -2.19 -5.98 -22.60
N SER A 87 -1.96 -7.23 -22.99
CA SER A 87 -2.47 -8.41 -22.29
C SER A 87 -1.71 -8.68 -21.00
N ASP A 88 -0.52 -8.09 -20.81
CA ASP A 88 0.29 -8.27 -19.60
C ASP A 88 -0.04 -7.18 -18.56
N PRO A 89 -0.57 -7.54 -17.37
CA PRO A 89 -0.83 -6.59 -16.29
C PRO A 89 0.43 -5.83 -15.83
N ALA A 90 1.62 -6.43 -15.96
CA ALA A 90 2.87 -5.81 -15.52
C ALA A 90 3.15 -4.49 -16.26
N ASP A 91 2.74 -4.38 -17.53
CA ASP A 91 2.94 -3.17 -18.34
C ASP A 91 2.26 -1.92 -17.72
N TYR A 92 1.12 -2.10 -17.05
CA TYR A 92 0.43 -1.01 -16.35
C TYR A 92 1.18 -0.59 -15.08
N GLY A 93 1.77 -1.55 -14.36
CA GLY A 93 2.63 -1.27 -13.22
C GLY A 93 3.89 -0.52 -13.63
N ASP A 94 4.58 -1.00 -14.66
CA ASP A 94 5.78 -0.37 -15.23
C ASP A 94 5.51 1.07 -15.69
N ALA A 95 4.37 1.31 -16.34
CA ALA A 95 3.96 2.64 -16.78
C ALA A 95 3.72 3.58 -15.59
N PHE A 96 3.07 3.08 -14.53
CA PHE A 96 2.80 3.85 -13.31
C PHE A 96 4.08 4.21 -12.56
N LEU A 97 5.02 3.27 -12.42
CA LEU A 97 6.32 3.52 -11.79
C LEU A 97 7.14 4.55 -12.56
N ARG A 98 7.18 4.44 -13.90
CA ARG A 98 7.83 5.43 -14.76
C ARG A 98 7.18 6.81 -14.65
N ALA A 99 5.87 6.87 -14.46
CA ALA A 99 5.15 8.13 -14.29
C ALA A 99 5.31 8.76 -12.89
N ASN A 100 5.66 7.96 -11.87
CA ASN A 100 5.74 8.38 -10.46
C ASN A 100 7.03 7.92 -9.73
N PRO A 101 8.23 8.14 -10.28
CA PRO A 101 9.46 7.52 -9.78
C PRO A 101 9.83 7.91 -8.34
N GLU A 102 9.46 9.11 -7.89
CA GLU A 102 9.81 9.59 -6.55
C GLU A 102 8.81 9.19 -5.45
N ARG A 103 7.54 8.97 -5.81
CA ARG A 103 6.44 8.85 -4.84
C ARG A 103 5.67 7.54 -4.92
N PHE A 104 6.05 6.61 -5.81
CA PHE A 104 5.32 5.35 -6.00
C PHE A 104 5.10 4.59 -4.67
N HIS A 105 6.12 4.47 -3.81
CA HIS A 105 5.98 3.82 -2.50
C HIS A 105 4.87 4.43 -1.63
N GLN A 106 4.68 5.76 -1.67
CA GLN A 106 3.61 6.42 -0.93
C GLN A 106 2.24 6.09 -1.53
N TYR A 107 2.15 6.02 -2.86
CA TYR A 107 0.91 5.70 -3.55
C TYR A 107 0.48 4.25 -3.29
N TYR A 108 1.40 3.29 -3.31
CA TYR A 108 1.09 1.90 -2.92
C TYR A 108 0.65 1.80 -1.47
N ALA A 109 1.34 2.47 -0.54
CA ALA A 109 0.90 2.53 0.85
C ALA A 109 -0.50 3.15 1.00
N LEU A 110 -0.81 4.20 0.23
CA LEU A 110 -2.15 4.81 0.18
C LEU A 110 -3.21 3.83 -0.30
N GLY A 111 -2.89 3.00 -1.30
CA GLY A 111 -3.79 1.96 -1.82
C GLY A 111 -4.15 0.87 -0.82
N GLN A 112 -3.36 0.70 0.24
CA GLN A 112 -3.61 -0.27 1.30
C GLN A 112 -4.53 0.26 2.42
N PHE A 113 -4.63 1.59 2.61
CA PHE A 113 -5.48 2.18 3.66
C PHE A 113 -6.94 1.70 3.62
N PRO A 114 -7.60 1.61 2.44
CA PRO A 114 -8.98 1.15 2.38
C PRO A 114 -9.17 -0.28 2.91
N PHE A 115 -8.17 -1.16 2.78
CA PHE A 115 -8.20 -2.52 3.32
C PHE A 115 -7.96 -2.56 4.83
N LEU A 116 -7.17 -1.62 5.37
CA LEU A 116 -6.96 -1.51 6.81
C LEU A 116 -8.26 -1.15 7.56
N PHE A 117 -9.17 -0.41 6.91
CA PHE A 117 -10.49 -0.09 7.45
C PHE A 117 -11.52 -1.22 7.32
N PHE A 118 -11.30 -2.19 6.42
CA PHE A 118 -12.13 -3.37 6.24
C PHE A 118 -11.28 -4.64 6.39
N PRO A 119 -10.93 -5.05 7.62
CA PRO A 119 -10.14 -6.28 7.85
C PRO A 119 -10.93 -7.57 7.60
N VAL A 120 -12.14 -7.50 7.05
CA VAL A 120 -12.96 -8.67 6.70
C VAL A 120 -12.84 -8.89 5.20
N ALA A 121 -11.76 -9.56 4.78
CA ALA A 121 -11.62 -10.16 3.47
C ALA A 121 -10.88 -11.50 3.62
#